data_AF-A0A1S5Y1V3-F1
#
_entry.id   AF-A0A1S5Y1V3-F1
#
_cell.length_a   1.000
_cell.length_b   1.000
_cell.length_c   1.000
_cell.angle_alpha   90.00
_cell.angle_beta   90.00
_cell.angle_gamma   90.00
#
_symmetry.space_group_name_H-M   'P 1'
#
loop_
_entity.id
_entity.type
_entity.pdbx_description
1 polymer ?
#
loop_
_entity_poly.entity_id
_entity_poly.type
_entity_poly.pdbx_seq_one_letter_code
_entity_poly.pdbx_strand_id
1 'polypeptide(L)'
;MTPGVLDALSPYASQTTRYVVDLVPVTGSWGHQFALAPVLKASAGPMPWGLAQACASSAASPDQRISVPSMGEGFALWNAPGAGVNPDRNNAPGSVSVSSFDRVFSLALSDVGTQATNIVVAEIGQRSDNPGRLFVTRRVAASSRLHAMVGDSASLSLGAVDAHANATIRVDGFNAHAKGAIRTDQIVRVRTPARSGGVNTLTWNPDAAAPVASDPGATDIIPLGVEGPFNTPTSVPESRGGPRAITHDFTGAHRAEASVVSGAHLGPGVDAHRGNPALFARQLLGGVGTIATLARSVAGGRADALNLYGIDANGNVTGVRAERLPATVIDPITGFSVNLASNPVFHHYWSQVSFRGPNGQAALGYDIVRQVPVAAATGRSATQGEFIAVARLGDGPAQWALAAHIGKPILNGSNGTPIATIAARTPVALSSPAIDDQGNVYFVANTDRVGAGGCGVADQGRQQRRRVQARGDPPRRADLHRGELRDALHDHFAGAGRL
;
A
#
# COMPACT_ATOMS: atom_id res chain seq x y z
N MET A 1 -0.18 -21.18 -22.68
CA MET A 1 0.15 -19.94 -21.93
C MET A 1 0.52 -18.91 -22.97
N THR A 2 -0.12 -17.75 -22.93
CA THR A 2 -0.26 -16.78 -24.03
C THR A 2 -0.51 -15.41 -23.38
N PRO A 3 -0.28 -14.29 -24.09
CA PRO A 3 0.71 -13.21 -23.85
C PRO A 3 0.91 -12.74 -22.38
N GLY A 4 2.08 -12.18 -22.05
CA GLY A 4 2.39 -11.66 -20.70
C GLY A 4 3.11 -12.65 -19.76
N VAL A 5 3.82 -13.64 -20.32
CA VAL A 5 4.38 -14.74 -19.52
C VAL A 5 5.40 -14.28 -18.47
N LEU A 6 6.01 -13.09 -18.59
CA LEU A 6 6.62 -12.34 -17.48
C LEU A 6 6.76 -10.83 -17.83
N ASP A 7 5.70 -10.04 -17.67
CA ASP A 7 5.73 -8.57 -17.83
C ASP A 7 6.17 -7.80 -16.57
N ALA A 8 6.42 -8.50 -15.46
CA ALA A 8 6.96 -7.85 -14.27
C ALA A 8 8.38 -7.32 -14.57
N LEU A 9 8.69 -6.11 -14.11
CA LEU A 9 10.01 -5.51 -14.32
C LEU A 9 10.99 -6.03 -13.29
N SER A 10 12.23 -6.29 -13.71
CA SER A 10 13.31 -6.62 -12.79
C SER A 10 13.57 -5.44 -11.83
N PRO A 11 13.74 -5.69 -10.51
CA PRO A 11 14.18 -4.64 -9.60
C PRO A 11 15.68 -4.31 -9.77
N TYR A 12 16.42 -5.06 -10.60
CA TYR A 12 17.88 -4.94 -10.73
C TYR A 12 18.38 -4.43 -12.09
N ALA A 13 17.61 -4.61 -13.18
CA ALA A 13 18.05 -4.27 -14.53
C ALA A 13 17.47 -2.92 -14.99
N SER A 14 16.17 -2.90 -15.27
CA SER A 14 15.43 -1.70 -15.69
C SER A 14 15.05 -0.82 -14.48
N GLN A 15 16.01 0.01 -14.03
CA GLN A 15 15.82 0.91 -12.89
C GLN A 15 14.83 2.06 -13.17
N THR A 16 14.70 2.49 -14.43
CA THR A 16 13.72 3.50 -14.87
C THR A 16 12.97 3.00 -16.09
N THR A 17 11.65 3.21 -16.13
CA THR A 17 10.81 2.89 -17.29
C THR A 17 9.72 3.93 -17.45
N ARG A 18 9.48 4.38 -18.68
CA ARG A 18 8.46 5.39 -19.00
C ARG A 18 7.41 4.80 -19.93
N TYR A 19 6.14 4.92 -19.55
CA TYR A 19 5.04 4.38 -20.34
C TYR A 19 3.78 5.21 -20.19
N VAL A 20 2.95 5.15 -21.23
CA VAL A 20 1.60 5.71 -21.24
C VAL A 20 0.63 4.67 -20.69
N VAL A 21 -0.33 5.13 -19.88
CA VAL A 21 -1.45 4.33 -19.42
C VAL A 21 -2.75 5.08 -19.69
N ASP A 22 -3.66 4.45 -20.42
CA ASP A 22 -4.99 4.98 -20.66
C ASP A 22 -5.96 4.50 -19.57
N LEU A 23 -6.70 5.45 -19.00
CA LEU A 23 -7.74 5.21 -18.01
C LEU A 23 -8.97 4.63 -18.68
N VAL A 24 -9.54 3.61 -18.05
CA VAL A 24 -10.81 3.00 -18.48
C VAL A 24 -11.93 3.56 -17.61
N PRO A 25 -12.97 4.18 -18.18
CA PRO A 25 -14.12 4.63 -17.42
C PRO A 25 -14.88 3.43 -16.86
N VAL A 26 -15.23 3.49 -15.59
CA VAL A 26 -16.04 2.49 -14.89
C VAL A 26 -17.15 3.20 -14.15
N THR A 27 -18.38 2.72 -14.31
CA THR A 27 -19.52 3.25 -13.56
C THR A 27 -19.80 2.35 -12.37
N GLY A 28 -19.76 2.92 -11.17
CA GLY A 28 -20.13 2.21 -9.94
C GLY A 28 -21.63 1.92 -9.90
N SER A 29 -22.05 1.04 -8.99
CA SER A 29 -23.46 0.63 -8.89
C SER A 29 -24.42 1.77 -8.54
N TRP A 30 -23.91 2.90 -8.06
CA TRP A 30 -24.67 4.11 -7.74
C TRP A 30 -24.59 5.18 -8.85
N GLY A 31 -24.08 4.83 -10.03
CA GLY A 31 -23.97 5.75 -11.17
C GLY A 31 -22.75 6.68 -11.13
N HIS A 32 -21.95 6.64 -10.05
CA HIS A 32 -20.70 7.40 -9.97
C HIS A 32 -19.70 6.91 -11.03
N GLN A 33 -19.11 7.84 -11.77
CA GLN A 33 -18.09 7.54 -12.76
C GLN A 33 -16.71 7.58 -12.12
N PHE A 34 -15.96 6.52 -12.35
CA PHE A 34 -14.55 6.36 -11.98
C PHE A 34 -13.75 6.17 -13.25
N ALA A 35 -12.44 6.38 -13.16
CA ALA A 35 -11.50 6.04 -14.20
C ALA A 35 -10.40 5.19 -13.56
N LEU A 36 -10.17 3.99 -14.09
CA LEU A 36 -9.24 3.01 -13.50
C LEU A 36 -8.10 2.72 -14.47
N ALA A 37 -6.88 2.62 -13.92
CA ALA A 37 -5.75 2.07 -14.67
C ALA A 37 -4.64 1.50 -13.77
N PRO A 38 -3.91 0.47 -14.24
CA PRO A 38 -2.76 -0.07 -13.55
C PRO A 38 -1.51 0.79 -13.82
N VAL A 39 -1.14 1.64 -12.87
CA VAL A 39 0.00 2.57 -13.00
C VAL A 39 1.32 2.02 -12.47
N LEU A 40 1.27 1.07 -11.53
CA LEU A 40 2.44 0.38 -10.98
C LEU A 40 2.18 -1.12 -10.89
N LYS A 41 3.26 -1.91 -10.96
CA LYS A 41 3.24 -3.37 -10.79
C LYS A 41 4.38 -3.77 -9.87
N ALA A 42 4.16 -4.84 -9.09
CA ALA A 42 5.22 -5.46 -8.32
C ALA A 42 6.35 -5.97 -9.23
N SER A 43 7.56 -5.95 -8.71
CA SER A 43 8.76 -6.37 -9.41
C SER A 43 8.76 -7.88 -9.66
N ALA A 44 9.49 -8.30 -10.70
CA ALA A 44 9.71 -9.71 -10.98
C ALA A 44 10.47 -10.37 -9.83
N GLY A 45 10.08 -11.60 -9.47
CA GLY A 45 10.74 -12.36 -8.44
C GLY A 45 10.06 -13.70 -8.18
N PRO A 46 10.81 -14.77 -7.87
CA PRO A 46 10.22 -16.07 -7.59
C PRO A 46 9.44 -16.02 -6.27
N MET A 47 8.15 -16.35 -6.34
CA MET A 47 7.29 -16.59 -5.18
C MET A 47 6.63 -17.96 -5.27
N PRO A 48 6.33 -18.62 -4.13
CA PRO A 48 5.61 -19.89 -4.14
C PRO A 48 4.25 -19.86 -4.87
N TRP A 49 3.67 -18.66 -5.03
CA TRP A 49 2.33 -18.46 -5.61
C TRP A 49 2.33 -17.67 -6.93
N GLY A 50 3.50 -17.32 -7.47
CA GLY A 50 3.59 -16.50 -8.68
C GLY A 50 5.02 -16.12 -9.08
N LEU A 51 5.14 -15.45 -10.23
CA LEU A 51 6.42 -15.01 -10.78
C LEU A 51 6.72 -13.52 -10.53
N ALA A 52 5.90 -12.86 -9.71
CA ALA A 52 6.07 -11.50 -9.24
C ALA A 52 6.06 -11.46 -7.71
N GLN A 53 6.72 -10.45 -7.16
CA GLN A 53 6.72 -10.16 -5.73
C GLN A 53 5.32 -9.73 -5.24
N ALA A 54 5.08 -9.81 -3.94
CA ALA A 54 3.83 -9.36 -3.35
C ALA A 54 3.92 -7.87 -3.02
N CYS A 55 2.91 -7.07 -3.37
CA CYS A 55 2.81 -5.69 -2.90
C CYS A 55 2.57 -5.70 -1.38
N ALA A 56 3.48 -5.12 -0.61
CA ALA A 56 3.41 -5.07 0.86
C ALA A 56 2.78 -3.78 1.37
N SER A 57 3.19 -2.63 0.84
CA SER A 57 2.63 -1.33 1.19
C SER A 57 2.55 -0.42 -0.03
N SER A 58 1.71 0.61 0.06
CA SER A 58 1.61 1.65 -0.95
C SER A 58 1.43 3.01 -0.30
N ALA A 59 1.89 4.06 -0.99
CA ALA A 59 1.75 5.44 -0.58
C ALA A 59 1.37 6.30 -1.79
N ALA A 60 0.57 7.33 -1.55
CA ALA A 60 0.25 8.36 -2.53
C ALA A 60 0.73 9.71 -2.00
N SER A 61 1.16 10.60 -2.89
CA SER A 61 1.50 11.95 -2.48
C SER A 61 0.27 12.68 -1.93
N PRO A 62 0.39 13.38 -0.78
CA PRO A 62 -0.73 14.09 -0.18
C PRO A 62 -1.12 15.35 -0.96
N ASP A 63 -0.30 15.75 -1.94
CA ASP A 63 -0.52 16.86 -2.85
C ASP A 63 -0.06 16.52 -4.28
N GLN A 64 -0.13 17.53 -5.15
CA GLN A 64 0.28 17.47 -6.54
C GLN A 64 1.05 18.74 -6.90
N ARG A 65 1.98 18.62 -7.85
CA ARG A 65 2.61 19.76 -8.51
C ARG A 65 1.80 20.18 -9.73
N ILE A 66 1.82 21.46 -10.05
CA ILE A 66 1.12 22.05 -11.19
C ILE A 66 2.11 22.63 -12.20
N SER A 67 1.75 22.64 -13.48
CA SER A 67 2.57 23.24 -14.56
C SER A 67 4.02 22.74 -14.55
N VAL A 68 4.19 21.41 -14.48
CA VAL A 68 5.50 20.78 -14.36
C VAL A 68 6.11 20.60 -15.75
N PRO A 69 7.41 20.93 -15.94
CA PRO A 69 8.13 20.56 -17.16
C PRO A 69 8.11 19.05 -17.42
N SER A 70 8.57 18.66 -18.61
CA SER A 70 8.71 17.24 -18.96
C SER A 70 9.50 16.45 -17.92
N MET A 71 9.01 15.25 -17.58
CA MET A 71 9.67 14.29 -16.68
C MET A 71 10.65 13.35 -17.42
N GLY A 72 10.84 13.58 -18.72
CA GLY A 72 11.80 12.88 -19.56
C GLY A 72 11.35 12.78 -21.01
N GLU A 73 12.29 12.37 -21.86
CA GLU A 73 12.06 12.20 -23.29
C GLU A 73 11.40 10.85 -23.56
N GLY A 74 10.26 10.87 -24.26
CA GLY A 74 9.57 9.68 -24.75
C GLY A 74 8.89 8.80 -23.69
N PHE A 75 7.57 8.65 -23.80
CA PHE A 75 6.79 7.65 -23.07
C PHE A 75 6.37 6.54 -24.03
N ALA A 76 6.70 5.29 -23.70
CA ALA A 76 6.29 4.14 -24.49
C ALA A 76 4.76 4.09 -24.61
N LEU A 77 4.26 4.12 -25.85
CA LEU A 77 2.83 4.08 -26.15
C LEU A 77 2.46 2.69 -26.65
N TRP A 78 1.51 2.06 -25.98
CA TRP A 78 0.96 0.76 -26.34
C TRP A 78 -0.39 0.92 -27.01
N ASN A 79 -0.62 0.17 -28.09
CA ASN A 79 -1.86 0.22 -28.87
C ASN A 79 -2.71 -1.06 -28.73
N ALA A 80 -2.32 -1.99 -27.86
CA ALA A 80 -3.01 -3.25 -27.62
C ALA A 80 -3.13 -3.54 -26.11
N PRO A 81 -4.31 -3.92 -25.60
CA PRO A 81 -4.48 -4.34 -24.22
C PRO A 81 -3.58 -5.53 -23.87
N GLY A 82 -2.94 -5.49 -22.70
CA GLY A 82 -2.13 -6.61 -22.19
C GLY A 82 -0.75 -6.77 -22.85
N ALA A 83 -0.32 -5.86 -23.72
CA ALA A 83 1.00 -5.92 -24.39
C ALA A 83 2.20 -5.91 -23.41
N GLY A 84 1.99 -5.40 -22.21
CA GLY A 84 3.01 -5.32 -21.16
C GLY A 84 3.92 -4.10 -21.31
N VAL A 85 4.59 -3.69 -20.23
CA VAL A 85 5.44 -2.49 -20.20
C VAL A 85 6.91 -2.81 -19.90
N ASN A 86 7.29 -4.08 -19.74
CA ASN A 86 8.68 -4.48 -19.52
C ASN A 86 9.51 -4.35 -20.82
N PRO A 87 10.47 -3.41 -20.90
CA PRO A 87 11.25 -3.17 -22.11
C PRO A 87 12.21 -4.32 -22.45
N ASP A 88 12.58 -5.16 -21.48
CA ASP A 88 13.46 -6.32 -21.69
C ASP A 88 12.71 -7.50 -22.35
N ARG A 89 11.38 -7.42 -22.44
CA ARG A 89 10.49 -8.49 -22.92
C ARG A 89 9.56 -8.05 -24.03
N ASN A 90 9.18 -6.78 -24.04
CA ASN A 90 8.18 -6.23 -24.95
C ASN A 90 8.72 -4.96 -25.60
N ASN A 91 8.45 -4.81 -26.90
CA ASN A 91 8.78 -3.60 -27.65
C ASN A 91 7.52 -2.78 -27.88
N ALA A 92 7.51 -1.54 -27.41
CA ALA A 92 6.40 -0.63 -27.66
C ALA A 92 6.35 -0.26 -29.16
N PRO A 93 5.16 -0.20 -29.78
CA PRO A 93 5.02 0.17 -31.18
C PRO A 93 5.38 1.64 -31.47
N GLY A 94 5.44 2.48 -30.45
CA GLY A 94 5.86 3.87 -30.57
C GLY A 94 6.13 4.55 -29.23
N SER A 95 6.48 5.83 -29.30
CA SER A 95 6.64 6.68 -28.12
C SER A 95 5.96 8.04 -28.34
N VAL A 96 5.56 8.68 -27.25
CA VAL A 96 4.98 10.02 -27.25
C VAL A 96 5.84 10.91 -26.38
N SER A 97 6.25 12.07 -26.90
CA SER A 97 6.93 13.09 -26.11
C SER A 97 5.92 14.10 -25.59
N VAL A 98 6.15 14.54 -24.35
CA VAL A 98 5.34 15.56 -23.69
C VAL A 98 6.28 16.62 -23.14
N SER A 99 6.03 17.89 -23.48
CA SER A 99 6.84 19.03 -23.05
C SER A 99 6.53 19.49 -21.63
N SER A 100 5.29 19.31 -21.18
CA SER A 100 4.82 19.75 -19.87
C SER A 100 3.57 18.98 -19.44
N PHE A 101 3.34 18.95 -18.12
CA PHE A 101 2.17 18.36 -17.49
C PHE A 101 1.43 19.42 -16.67
N ASP A 102 0.10 19.42 -16.75
CA ASP A 102 -0.73 20.31 -15.94
C ASP A 102 -0.70 19.91 -14.47
N ARG A 103 -0.61 18.59 -14.22
CA ARG A 103 -0.55 18.00 -12.89
C ARG A 103 0.47 16.86 -12.86
N VAL A 104 1.26 16.81 -11.78
CA VAL A 104 2.11 15.66 -11.46
C VAL A 104 1.91 15.27 -10.00
N PHE A 105 1.66 14.00 -9.76
CA PHE A 105 1.59 13.40 -8.43
C PHE A 105 2.40 12.11 -8.42
N SER A 106 2.66 11.58 -7.23
CA SER A 106 3.48 10.37 -7.09
C SER A 106 2.74 9.27 -6.37
N LEU A 107 3.01 8.04 -6.80
CA LEU A 107 2.64 6.83 -6.08
C LEU A 107 3.89 6.03 -5.79
N ALA A 108 3.90 5.29 -4.70
CA ALA A 108 4.96 4.36 -4.39
C ALA A 108 4.38 3.05 -3.87
N LEU A 109 5.12 1.95 -4.09
CA LEU A 109 4.85 0.68 -3.45
C LEU A 109 6.13 0.09 -2.87
N SER A 110 5.99 -0.66 -1.78
CA SER A 110 6.97 -1.68 -1.44
C SER A 110 6.49 -3.01 -1.99
N ASP A 111 7.40 -3.76 -2.60
CA ASP A 111 7.17 -5.17 -2.91
C ASP A 111 8.13 -6.05 -2.10
N VAL A 112 7.64 -7.22 -1.73
CA VAL A 112 8.36 -8.20 -0.93
C VAL A 112 8.38 -9.52 -1.68
N GLY A 113 9.56 -10.10 -1.79
CA GLY A 113 9.88 -11.43 -2.28
C GLY A 113 10.15 -12.40 -1.12
N THR A 114 10.48 -13.65 -1.45
CA THR A 114 11.03 -14.61 -0.46
C THR A 114 12.36 -14.14 0.12
N GLN A 115 13.09 -13.31 -0.62
CA GLN A 115 14.46 -12.89 -0.32
C GLN A 115 14.73 -11.46 -0.83
N ALA A 116 13.74 -10.62 -1.06
CA ALA A 116 13.99 -9.27 -1.56
C ALA A 116 12.91 -8.33 -1.05
N THR A 117 13.26 -7.07 -0.80
CA THR A 117 12.30 -6.00 -0.59
C THR A 117 12.72 -4.84 -1.45
N ASN A 118 11.80 -4.29 -2.25
CA ASN A 118 12.10 -3.16 -3.13
C ASN A 118 11.09 -2.05 -2.94
N ILE A 119 11.54 -0.83 -3.20
CA ILE A 119 10.72 0.37 -3.17
C ILE A 119 10.66 0.90 -4.59
N VAL A 120 9.45 0.95 -5.15
CA VAL A 120 9.20 1.40 -6.52
C VAL A 120 8.33 2.65 -6.45
N VAL A 121 8.71 3.68 -7.19
CA VAL A 121 8.01 4.96 -7.24
C VAL A 121 7.57 5.24 -8.68
N ALA A 122 6.35 5.73 -8.85
CA ALA A 122 5.85 6.29 -10.09
C ALA A 122 5.62 7.79 -9.92
N GLU A 123 6.26 8.58 -10.78
CA GLU A 123 5.92 9.98 -11.02
C GLU A 123 4.92 10.01 -12.18
N ILE A 124 3.71 10.54 -11.95
CA ILE A 124 2.58 10.42 -12.86
C ILE A 124 2.14 11.79 -13.33
N GLY A 125 2.33 12.06 -14.61
CA GLY A 125 1.90 13.29 -15.27
C GLY A 125 0.55 13.13 -15.94
N GLN A 126 -0.27 14.18 -15.85
CA GLN A 126 -1.57 14.28 -16.51
C GLN A 126 -1.66 15.61 -17.25
N ARG A 127 -2.33 15.60 -18.41
CA ARG A 127 -2.67 16.81 -19.16
C ARG A 127 -4.18 17.03 -19.18
N SER A 128 -4.62 18.27 -19.13
CA SER A 128 -6.04 18.64 -19.11
C SER A 128 -6.72 18.45 -20.46
N ASP A 129 -5.97 18.48 -21.56
CA ASP A 129 -6.48 18.22 -22.91
C ASP A 129 -6.67 16.72 -23.21
N ASN A 130 -6.09 15.84 -22.39
CA ASN A 130 -6.35 14.40 -22.42
C ASN A 130 -6.32 13.81 -21.00
N PRO A 131 -7.36 14.09 -20.18
CA PRO A 131 -7.38 13.66 -18.78
C PRO A 131 -7.50 12.14 -18.63
N GLY A 132 -7.93 11.44 -19.67
CA GLY A 132 -8.01 9.97 -19.73
C GLY A 132 -6.66 9.29 -19.90
N ARG A 133 -5.56 10.02 -20.10
CA ARG A 133 -4.23 9.46 -20.32
C ARG A 133 -3.25 9.90 -19.24
N LEU A 134 -2.56 8.92 -18.66
CA LEU A 134 -1.50 9.12 -17.67
C LEU A 134 -0.13 8.82 -18.29
N PHE A 135 0.86 9.61 -17.93
CA PHE A 135 2.25 9.47 -18.35
C PHE A 135 3.09 9.09 -17.14
N VAL A 136 3.52 7.84 -17.08
CA VAL A 136 4.13 7.27 -15.89
C VAL A 136 5.65 7.16 -16.09
N THR A 137 6.41 7.73 -15.17
CA THR A 137 7.84 7.45 -15.00
C THR A 137 8.02 6.58 -13.76
N ARG A 138 8.21 5.28 -13.96
CA ARG A 138 8.51 4.31 -12.90
C ARG A 138 10.01 4.31 -12.61
N ARG A 139 10.40 4.39 -11.35
CA ARG A 139 11.79 4.25 -10.88
C ARG A 139 11.88 3.31 -9.69
N VAL A 140 12.91 2.48 -9.64
CA VAL A 140 13.27 1.71 -8.43
C VAL A 140 14.09 2.63 -7.52
N ALA A 141 13.48 3.02 -6.41
CA ALA A 141 14.08 3.91 -5.42
C ALA A 141 15.19 3.20 -4.63
N ALA A 142 14.90 1.99 -4.14
CA ALA A 142 15.83 1.16 -3.41
C ALA A 142 15.49 -0.32 -3.53
N SER A 143 16.52 -1.15 -3.42
CA SER A 143 16.45 -2.60 -3.39
C SER A 143 17.27 -3.10 -2.21
N SER A 144 16.77 -4.11 -1.52
CA SER A 144 17.54 -4.79 -0.47
C SER A 144 18.78 -5.51 -1.01
N ARG A 145 18.85 -5.74 -2.32
CA ARG A 145 19.88 -6.55 -2.97
C ARG A 145 20.45 -5.88 -4.20
N LEU A 146 21.74 -6.10 -4.43
CA LEU A 146 22.39 -5.63 -5.65
C LEU A 146 21.92 -6.43 -6.88
N HIS A 147 21.72 -7.74 -6.70
CA HIS A 147 21.18 -8.64 -7.71
C HIS A 147 20.67 -9.95 -7.08
N ALA A 148 19.98 -10.78 -7.87
CA ALA A 148 19.32 -12.01 -7.43
C ALA A 148 20.21 -13.09 -6.81
N MET A 149 21.54 -13.01 -6.97
CA MET A 149 22.52 -13.95 -6.38
C MET A 149 23.19 -13.47 -5.07
N VAL A 150 22.98 -12.23 -4.61
CA VAL A 150 23.60 -11.70 -3.36
C VAL A 150 22.55 -11.61 -2.27
N GLY A 151 22.88 -11.87 -0.99
CA GLY A 151 21.92 -11.78 0.12
C GLY A 151 21.36 -10.37 0.36
N ASP A 152 20.29 -10.27 1.16
CA ASP A 152 19.71 -8.98 1.56
C ASP A 152 20.70 -8.17 2.42
N SER A 153 20.95 -6.94 2.00
CA SER A 153 21.74 -5.94 2.74
C SER A 153 20.90 -5.17 3.76
N ALA A 154 19.59 -5.09 3.54
CA ALA A 154 18.66 -4.42 4.41
C ALA A 154 17.26 -4.97 4.18
N SER A 155 16.32 -4.61 5.06
CA SER A 155 14.90 -4.69 4.74
C SER A 155 14.29 -3.31 4.64
N LEU A 156 13.44 -3.12 3.64
CA LEU A 156 12.90 -1.83 3.27
C LEU A 156 11.41 -1.75 3.56
N SER A 157 10.97 -0.67 4.20
CA SER A 157 9.55 -0.40 4.49
C SER A 157 9.17 0.99 3.98
N LEU A 158 8.30 1.04 2.97
CA LEU A 158 7.81 2.29 2.41
C LEU A 158 6.89 2.99 3.42
N GLY A 159 7.20 4.25 3.70
CA GLY A 159 6.41 5.09 4.56
C GLY A 159 5.59 6.16 3.84
N ALA A 160 6.26 6.99 3.05
CA ALA A 160 5.60 8.06 2.29
C ALA A 160 6.30 8.35 0.97
N VAL A 161 5.57 8.98 0.06
CA VAL A 161 6.08 9.61 -1.15
C VAL A 161 5.45 11.00 -1.27
N ASP A 162 6.18 12.00 -1.76
CA ASP A 162 5.62 13.32 -2.05
C ASP A 162 5.47 13.57 -3.57
N ALA A 163 4.88 14.70 -3.95
CA ALA A 163 4.65 15.02 -5.37
C ALA A 163 5.94 15.26 -6.18
N HIS A 164 7.08 15.44 -5.50
CA HIS A 164 8.43 15.53 -6.10
C HIS A 164 9.08 14.15 -6.22
N ALA A 165 8.36 13.09 -5.86
CA ALA A 165 8.81 11.70 -5.90
C ALA A 165 9.98 11.42 -4.95
N ASN A 166 10.01 12.13 -3.81
CA ASN A 166 10.85 11.81 -2.66
C ASN A 166 10.21 10.67 -1.86
N ALA A 167 10.82 9.49 -1.87
CA ALA A 167 10.37 8.35 -1.07
C ALA A 167 11.04 8.38 0.30
N THR A 168 10.25 8.38 1.37
CA THR A 168 10.72 8.25 2.75
C THR A 168 10.50 6.81 3.22
N ILE A 169 11.59 6.15 3.60
CA ILE A 169 11.69 4.70 3.77
C ILE A 169 12.30 4.42 5.14
N ARG A 170 11.75 3.45 5.87
CA ARG A 170 12.42 2.83 7.02
C ARG A 170 13.26 1.66 6.53
N VAL A 171 14.47 1.55 7.06
CA VAL A 171 15.48 0.56 6.67
C VAL A 171 16.00 -0.11 7.93
N ASP A 172 16.03 -1.44 7.96
CA ASP A 172 16.60 -2.18 9.10
C ASP A 172 17.44 -3.40 8.65
N GLY A 173 18.10 -4.01 9.63
CA GLY A 173 18.90 -5.22 9.45
C GLY A 173 18.16 -6.54 9.64
N PHE A 174 16.84 -6.51 9.88
CA PHE A 174 16.13 -7.72 10.27
C PHE A 174 16.06 -8.70 9.08
N ASN A 175 16.52 -9.93 9.31
CA ASN A 175 16.76 -10.97 8.29
C ASN A 175 17.67 -10.53 7.13
N ALA A 176 18.51 -9.50 7.32
CA ALA A 176 19.56 -9.18 6.36
C ALA A 176 20.76 -10.13 6.58
N HIS A 177 21.28 -10.69 5.50
CA HIS A 177 22.30 -11.75 5.53
C HIS A 177 23.55 -11.42 4.71
N ALA A 178 23.58 -10.29 4.00
CA ALA A 178 24.75 -9.87 3.24
C ALA A 178 25.90 -9.42 4.15
N LYS A 179 27.14 -9.54 3.63
CA LYS A 179 28.29 -8.84 4.22
C LYS A 179 28.02 -7.33 4.15
N GLY A 180 28.14 -6.64 5.29
CA GLY A 180 27.77 -5.24 5.39
C GLY A 180 26.25 -5.03 5.43
N ALA A 181 25.48 -5.99 5.95
CA ALA A 181 24.08 -5.77 6.26
C ALA A 181 23.90 -4.61 7.26
N ILE A 182 22.82 -3.84 7.07
CA ILE A 182 22.37 -2.81 8.00
C ILE A 182 22.26 -3.40 9.40
N ARG A 183 22.71 -2.67 10.42
CA ARG A 183 22.76 -3.14 11.81
C ARG A 183 21.73 -2.50 12.72
N THR A 184 21.24 -1.33 12.34
CA THR A 184 20.33 -0.51 13.14
C THR A 184 19.21 0.01 12.26
N ASP A 185 18.11 0.41 12.89
CA ASP A 185 17.00 1.06 12.20
C ASP A 185 17.44 2.44 11.71
N GLN A 186 17.11 2.73 10.46
CA GLN A 186 17.47 3.97 9.77
C GLN A 186 16.26 4.52 9.01
N ILE A 187 16.16 5.84 8.91
CA ILE A 187 15.29 6.47 7.93
C ILE A 187 16.15 6.91 6.76
N VAL A 188 15.68 6.60 5.56
CA VAL A 188 16.31 7.01 4.32
C VAL A 188 15.30 7.76 3.48
N ARG A 189 15.76 8.82 2.83
CA ARG A 189 15.02 9.51 1.77
C ARG A 189 15.70 9.28 0.44
N VAL A 190 14.94 8.84 -0.55
CA VAL A 190 15.42 8.70 -1.92
C VAL A 190 14.70 9.71 -2.80
N ARG A 191 15.44 10.67 -3.35
CA ARG A 191 14.98 11.60 -4.40
C ARG A 191 14.96 10.86 -5.72
N THR A 192 13.85 10.20 -6.05
CA THR A 192 13.84 9.31 -7.21
C THR A 192 14.14 9.99 -8.56
N PRO A 193 13.78 11.27 -8.80
CA PRO A 193 14.20 11.95 -10.03
C PRO A 193 15.72 12.13 -10.16
N ALA A 194 16.46 12.13 -9.05
CA ALA A 194 17.92 12.29 -9.01
C ALA A 194 18.68 10.94 -9.12
N ARG A 195 17.97 9.81 -9.21
CA ARG A 195 18.57 8.48 -9.23
C ARG A 195 19.47 8.28 -10.46
N SER A 196 20.67 7.81 -10.21
CA SER A 196 21.55 7.21 -11.21
C SER A 196 20.97 5.86 -11.67
N GLY A 197 21.23 5.46 -12.91
CA GLY A 197 20.64 4.26 -13.51
C GLY A 197 21.04 2.92 -12.88
N GLY A 198 21.91 2.91 -11.87
CA GLY A 198 22.34 1.70 -11.14
C GLY A 198 21.42 1.34 -9.97
N VAL A 199 21.49 0.10 -9.47
CA VAL A 199 20.69 -0.37 -8.33
C VAL A 199 21.08 0.37 -7.05
N ASN A 200 20.12 0.97 -6.35
CA ASN A 200 20.35 1.56 -5.02
C ASN A 200 20.23 0.49 -3.95
N THR A 201 21.32 0.20 -3.26
CA THR A 201 21.36 -0.67 -2.09
C THR A 201 21.93 0.10 -0.91
N LEU A 202 21.52 -0.29 0.28
CA LEU A 202 22.00 0.31 1.53
C LEU A 202 22.82 -0.72 2.29
N THR A 203 24.07 -0.38 2.58
CA THR A 203 25.01 -1.28 3.27
C THR A 203 25.64 -0.59 4.46
N TRP A 204 25.90 -1.35 5.52
CA TRP A 204 26.70 -0.93 6.65
C TRP A 204 28.19 -1.05 6.32
N ASN A 205 28.91 0.07 6.43
CA ASN A 205 30.36 0.07 6.48
C ASN A 205 30.79 -0.04 7.95
N PRO A 206 31.54 -1.09 8.38
CA PRO A 206 31.96 -1.25 9.76
C PRO A 206 32.83 -0.09 10.27
N ASP A 207 33.50 0.63 9.37
CA ASP A 207 34.37 1.77 9.69
C ASP A 207 33.64 3.12 9.62
N ALA A 208 32.33 3.11 9.31
CA ALA A 208 31.50 4.32 9.23
C ALA A 208 30.49 4.39 10.38
N ALA A 209 30.16 5.62 10.78
CA ALA A 209 29.14 5.90 11.80
C ALA A 209 27.69 5.76 11.28
N ALA A 210 27.51 5.59 9.97
CA ALA A 210 26.20 5.50 9.32
C ALA A 210 26.24 4.55 8.11
N PRO A 211 25.08 4.02 7.67
CA PRO A 211 24.98 3.31 6.41
C PRO A 211 25.45 4.15 5.22
N VAL A 212 25.84 3.45 4.16
CA VAL A 212 26.19 4.03 2.87
C VAL A 212 25.21 3.52 1.82
N ALA A 213 24.71 4.44 0.99
CA ALA A 213 23.94 4.12 -0.20
C ALA A 213 24.87 3.95 -1.41
N SER A 214 24.56 3.01 -2.31
CA SER A 214 25.29 2.88 -3.57
C SER A 214 25.02 4.05 -4.54
N ASP A 215 23.93 4.80 -4.33
CA ASP A 215 23.65 6.07 -5.01
C ASP A 215 23.52 7.22 -4.00
N PRO A 216 24.64 7.75 -3.48
CA PRO A 216 24.62 8.79 -2.45
C PRO A 216 24.13 10.15 -2.98
N GLY A 217 24.16 10.41 -4.29
CA GLY A 217 23.64 11.67 -4.85
C GLY A 217 22.12 11.77 -4.76
N ALA A 218 21.43 10.64 -4.86
CA ALA A 218 19.98 10.55 -4.78
C ALA A 218 19.45 10.17 -3.39
N THR A 219 20.33 9.84 -2.44
CA THR A 219 19.95 9.18 -1.17
C THR A 219 20.47 9.93 0.04
N ASP A 220 19.56 10.38 0.90
CA ASP A 220 19.90 10.97 2.19
C ASP A 220 19.63 9.95 3.31
N ILE A 221 20.65 9.70 4.15
CA ILE A 221 20.48 8.97 5.41
C ILE A 221 20.09 9.98 6.48
N ILE A 222 18.92 9.81 7.08
CA ILE A 222 18.32 10.78 7.99
C ILE A 222 18.63 10.40 9.44
N PRO A 223 19.44 11.19 10.16
CA PRO A 223 19.67 10.94 11.57
C PRO A 223 18.39 11.21 12.36
N LEU A 224 18.07 10.34 13.33
CA LEU A 224 16.96 10.52 14.27
C LEU A 224 17.39 10.93 15.69
N GLY A 225 18.70 10.93 15.96
CA GLY A 225 19.25 11.24 17.28
C GLY A 225 18.87 10.23 18.36
N VAL A 226 18.52 8.99 17.99
CA VAL A 226 18.24 7.89 18.92
C VAL A 226 18.69 6.57 18.30
N GLU A 227 19.20 5.68 19.15
CA GLU A 227 19.39 4.27 18.80
C GLU A 227 18.18 3.48 19.29
N GLY A 228 17.58 2.69 18.41
CA GLY A 228 16.46 1.83 18.76
C GLY A 228 15.38 1.79 17.68
N PRO A 229 14.36 0.95 17.88
CA PRO A 229 13.30 0.83 16.90
C PRO A 229 12.46 2.09 16.81
N PHE A 230 11.88 2.31 15.65
CA PHE A 230 10.88 3.34 15.39
C PHE A 230 9.94 2.90 14.28
N ASN A 231 8.78 3.54 14.21
CA ASN A 231 7.74 3.22 13.24
C ASN A 231 8.16 3.55 11.81
N THR A 232 7.45 2.98 10.84
CA THR A 232 7.56 3.41 9.44
C THR A 232 7.23 4.91 9.35
N PRO A 233 8.09 5.74 8.72
CA PRO A 233 7.93 7.18 8.76
C PRO A 233 6.85 7.69 7.81
N THR A 234 6.33 8.88 8.04
CA THR A 234 5.71 9.73 7.02
C THR A 234 6.64 10.89 6.69
N SER A 235 6.22 11.82 5.84
CA SER A 235 7.03 13.00 5.54
C SER A 235 6.20 14.25 5.23
N VAL A 236 6.66 15.40 5.71
CA VAL A 236 6.24 16.70 5.16
C VAL A 236 6.71 16.76 3.70
N PRO A 237 5.83 17.04 2.73
CA PRO A 237 6.20 17.17 1.32
C PRO A 237 7.14 18.34 1.06
N GLU A 238 7.98 18.22 0.05
CA GLU A 238 8.81 19.33 -0.45
C GLU A 238 7.99 20.57 -0.83
N SER A 239 6.81 20.39 -1.45
CA SER A 239 5.84 21.44 -1.77
C SER A 239 5.29 22.21 -0.56
N ARG A 240 5.61 21.76 0.66
CA ARG A 240 5.09 22.29 1.92
C ARG A 240 6.20 22.66 2.92
N GLY A 241 7.40 22.96 2.41
CA GLY A 241 8.56 23.32 3.22
C GLY A 241 9.37 22.13 3.75
N GLY A 242 9.08 20.91 3.26
CA GLY A 242 9.92 19.73 3.43
C GLY A 242 10.97 19.58 2.32
N PRO A 243 11.39 18.34 1.96
CA PRO A 243 10.92 17.08 2.50
C PRO A 243 11.50 16.84 3.90
N ARG A 244 10.65 16.47 4.88
CA ARG A 244 11.08 16.20 6.27
C ARG A 244 10.49 14.91 6.78
N ALA A 245 11.34 13.97 7.22
CA ALA A 245 10.86 12.69 7.72
C ALA A 245 10.29 12.82 9.13
N ILE A 246 9.16 12.16 9.35
CA ILE A 246 8.45 12.14 10.62
C ILE A 246 8.22 10.69 11.04
N THR A 247 8.53 10.35 12.28
CA THR A 247 8.23 9.03 12.83
C THR A 247 7.80 9.12 14.29
N HIS A 248 7.31 8.00 14.81
CA HIS A 248 7.11 7.79 16.23
C HIS A 248 8.14 6.77 16.73
N ASP A 249 8.74 7.04 17.88
CA ASP A 249 9.63 6.07 18.54
C ASP A 249 8.91 5.28 19.65
N PHE A 250 9.51 4.16 20.06
CA PHE A 250 8.93 3.31 21.09
C PHE A 250 9.13 3.84 22.52
N THR A 251 9.78 5.00 22.68
CA THR A 251 9.80 5.73 23.96
C THR A 251 8.57 6.61 24.14
N GLY A 252 7.69 6.67 23.13
CA GLY A 252 6.47 7.47 23.16
C GLY A 252 6.64 8.87 22.60
N ALA A 253 7.73 9.16 21.87
CA ALA A 253 7.97 10.47 21.29
C ALA A 253 7.64 10.52 19.79
N HIS A 254 7.16 11.69 19.36
CA HIS A 254 7.18 12.11 17.97
C HIS A 254 8.57 12.62 17.64
N ARG A 255 9.05 12.27 16.45
CA ARG A 255 10.33 12.74 15.92
C ARG A 255 10.16 13.32 14.53
N ALA A 256 10.75 14.48 14.30
CA ALA A 256 10.99 14.99 12.96
C ALA A 256 12.49 15.12 12.75
N GLU A 257 13.06 14.13 12.07
CA GLU A 257 14.51 13.94 11.94
C GLU A 257 15.19 14.00 13.33
N ALA A 258 16.45 14.44 13.42
CA ALA A 258 17.14 14.63 14.70
C ALA A 258 16.76 15.95 15.39
N SER A 259 16.09 16.86 14.69
CA SER A 259 15.86 18.24 15.15
C SER A 259 14.70 18.39 16.13
N VAL A 260 13.68 17.54 16.03
CA VAL A 260 12.46 17.67 16.87
C VAL A 260 12.19 16.34 17.56
N VAL A 261 12.06 16.40 18.88
CA VAL A 261 11.63 15.28 19.72
C VAL A 261 10.57 15.80 20.68
N SER A 262 9.37 15.22 20.68
CA SER A 262 8.27 15.74 21.48
C SER A 262 7.23 14.70 21.88
N GLY A 263 6.84 14.72 23.17
CA GLY A 263 5.63 14.02 23.65
C GLY A 263 4.33 14.79 23.39
N ALA A 264 4.41 16.04 22.93
CA ALA A 264 3.25 16.93 22.78
C ALA A 264 2.31 16.57 21.62
N HIS A 265 2.63 15.53 20.83
CA HIS A 265 1.78 15.05 19.73
C HIS A 265 0.57 14.24 20.22
N LEU A 266 0.54 13.85 21.49
CA LEU A 266 -0.54 13.09 22.09
C LEU A 266 -1.66 14.05 22.52
N GLY A 267 -2.86 13.83 21.99
CA GLY A 267 -4.04 14.59 22.38
C GLY A 267 -4.49 14.30 23.81
N PRO A 268 -5.38 15.14 24.39
CA PRO A 268 -5.90 14.94 25.72
C PRO A 268 -6.52 13.55 25.90
N GLY A 269 -6.18 12.87 27.01
CA GLY A 269 -6.69 11.53 27.31
C GLY A 269 -6.03 10.39 26.51
N VAL A 270 -4.93 10.66 25.79
CA VAL A 270 -4.11 9.64 25.13
C VAL A 270 -2.87 9.34 25.97
N ASP A 271 -2.60 8.05 26.17
CA ASP A 271 -1.42 7.57 26.88
C ASP A 271 -0.23 7.34 25.93
N ALA A 272 -0.46 6.69 24.80
CA ALA A 272 0.59 6.42 23.83
C ALA A 272 0.06 6.22 22.41
N HIS A 273 0.84 6.60 21.41
CA HIS A 273 0.59 6.21 20.04
C HIS A 273 0.76 4.68 19.87
N ARG A 274 0.04 4.11 18.91
CA ARG A 274 0.12 2.69 18.56
C ARG A 274 0.30 2.42 17.07
N GLY A 275 0.01 3.41 16.22
CA GLY A 275 0.16 3.32 14.77
C GLY A 275 1.32 4.10 14.18
N ASN A 276 1.53 3.84 12.89
CA ASN A 276 2.44 4.63 12.07
C ASN A 276 1.78 5.97 11.74
N PRO A 277 2.55 7.07 11.71
CA PRO A 277 2.00 8.36 11.33
C PRO A 277 1.60 8.37 9.85
N ALA A 278 0.47 8.98 9.53
CA ALA A 278 0.07 9.28 8.15
C ALA A 278 -0.23 10.76 8.03
N LEU A 279 0.49 11.47 7.16
CA LEU A 279 0.27 12.88 6.89
C LEU A 279 -0.84 13.08 5.86
N PHE A 280 -1.73 14.02 6.15
CA PHE A 280 -2.75 14.53 5.25
C PHE A 280 -2.50 16.02 5.02
N ALA A 281 -2.64 16.47 3.77
CA ALA A 281 -2.44 17.87 3.36
C ALA A 281 -3.42 18.87 4.01
N ARG A 282 -4.46 18.37 4.70
CA ARG A 282 -5.44 19.18 5.41
C ARG A 282 -4.84 19.76 6.68
N GLN A 283 -5.03 21.05 6.92
CA GLN A 283 -4.48 21.80 8.06
C GLN A 283 -5.54 21.95 9.17
N LEU A 284 -5.99 20.83 9.74
CA LEU A 284 -7.04 20.81 10.79
C LEU A 284 -6.59 21.55 12.06
N LEU A 285 -5.34 21.36 12.43
CA LEU A 285 -4.78 21.72 13.74
C LEU A 285 -3.58 22.67 13.58
N GLY A 286 -3.62 23.49 12.53
CA GLY A 286 -2.54 24.39 12.13
C GLY A 286 -1.43 23.71 11.32
N GLY A 287 -0.37 24.48 11.04
CA GLY A 287 0.81 24.01 10.32
C GLY A 287 0.59 23.78 8.82
N VAL A 288 1.36 22.85 8.25
CA VAL A 288 1.36 22.51 6.82
C VAL A 288 0.55 21.25 6.49
N GLY A 289 0.12 20.50 7.51
CA GLY A 289 -0.74 19.33 7.38
C GLY A 289 -1.14 18.76 8.74
N THR A 290 -1.93 17.70 8.71
CA THR A 290 -2.38 16.97 9.91
C THR A 290 -1.91 15.54 9.82
N ILE A 291 -1.28 15.05 10.88
CA ILE A 291 -0.94 13.64 11.01
C ILE A 291 -2.06 12.92 11.76
N ALA A 292 -2.47 11.77 11.24
CA ALA A 292 -3.35 10.85 11.94
C ALA A 292 -2.61 9.56 12.31
N THR A 293 -2.88 9.04 13.49
CA THR A 293 -2.38 7.74 13.97
C THR A 293 -3.39 7.10 14.91
N LEU A 294 -3.30 5.78 15.06
CA LEU A 294 -3.98 5.08 16.14
C LEU A 294 -3.23 5.30 17.47
N ALA A 295 -3.98 5.33 18.56
CA ALA A 295 -3.45 5.49 19.91
C ALA A 295 -4.27 4.71 20.94
N ARG A 296 -3.72 4.57 22.14
CA ARG A 296 -4.42 4.02 23.31
C ARG A 296 -4.70 5.13 24.33
N SER A 297 -5.86 5.10 24.96
CA SER A 297 -6.23 6.09 25.98
C SER A 297 -5.72 5.76 27.39
N VAL A 298 -5.34 4.51 27.65
CA VAL A 298 -4.88 4.04 28.98
C VAL A 298 -3.61 3.22 28.86
N ALA A 299 -2.69 3.38 29.81
CA ALA A 299 -1.49 2.56 29.94
C ALA A 299 -1.84 1.06 29.96
N GLY A 300 -1.12 0.26 29.19
CA GLY A 300 -1.40 -1.17 29.01
C GLY A 300 -2.67 -1.49 28.18
N GLY A 301 -3.45 -0.47 27.81
CA GLY A 301 -4.69 -0.62 27.04
C GLY A 301 -4.49 -0.90 25.55
N ARG A 302 -5.62 -1.15 24.87
CA ARG A 302 -5.70 -1.38 23.43
C ARG A 302 -5.73 -0.06 22.66
N ALA A 303 -5.49 -0.12 21.35
CA ALA A 303 -5.64 1.05 20.49
C ALA A 303 -7.14 1.37 20.35
N ASP A 304 -7.65 2.35 21.09
CA ASP A 304 -9.06 2.71 21.17
C ASP A 304 -9.32 4.19 20.83
N ALA A 305 -8.29 4.91 20.37
CA ALA A 305 -8.39 6.31 20.00
C ALA A 305 -7.77 6.60 18.62
N LEU A 306 -8.38 7.55 17.92
CA LEU A 306 -7.75 8.28 16.83
C LEU A 306 -7.00 9.47 17.43
N ASN A 307 -5.70 9.56 17.19
CA ASN A 307 -4.89 10.71 17.58
C ASN A 307 -4.50 11.52 16.34
N LEU A 308 -4.84 12.80 16.37
CA LEU A 308 -4.62 13.76 15.29
C LEU A 308 -3.76 14.89 15.81
N TYR A 309 -2.78 15.33 15.03
CA TYR A 309 -1.99 16.50 15.39
C TYR A 309 -1.53 17.28 14.16
N GLY A 310 -1.50 18.60 14.29
CA GLY A 310 -0.99 19.50 13.27
C GLY A 310 0.53 19.50 13.29
N ILE A 311 1.13 19.68 12.13
CA ILE A 311 2.58 19.72 11.97
C ILE A 311 3.00 20.93 11.14
N ASP A 312 4.01 21.68 11.57
CA ASP A 312 4.64 22.71 10.74
C ASP A 312 5.68 22.14 9.76
N ALA A 313 6.26 23.00 8.92
CA ALA A 313 7.30 22.59 7.95
C ALA A 313 8.59 22.05 8.60
N ASN A 314 8.87 22.47 9.83
CA ASN A 314 10.01 22.01 10.61
C ASN A 314 9.73 20.70 11.38
N GLY A 315 8.49 20.21 11.33
CA GLY A 315 8.08 19.02 12.04
C GLY A 315 7.70 19.26 13.51
N ASN A 316 7.47 20.52 13.92
CA ASN A 316 6.93 20.81 15.24
C ASN A 316 5.42 20.58 15.27
N VAL A 317 4.94 20.08 16.42
CA VAL A 317 3.52 19.89 16.68
C VAL A 317 2.85 21.26 16.90
N THR A 318 1.80 21.57 16.14
CA THR A 318 1.10 22.87 16.22
C THR A 318 -0.23 22.82 16.98
N GLY A 319 -0.82 21.64 17.11
CA GLY A 319 -2.10 21.42 17.78
C GLY A 319 -2.42 19.94 17.84
N VAL A 320 -3.27 19.54 18.78
CA VAL A 320 -3.61 18.13 19.01
C VAL A 320 -5.11 17.94 19.20
N ARG A 321 -5.61 16.77 18.79
CA ARG A 321 -6.97 16.31 19.02
C ARG A 321 -6.96 14.79 19.12
N ALA A 322 -7.74 14.24 20.05
CA ALA A 322 -7.93 12.81 20.14
C ALA A 322 -9.41 12.47 20.24
N GLU A 323 -9.82 11.39 19.57
CA GLU A 323 -11.20 10.92 19.59
C GLU A 323 -11.23 9.44 19.96
N ARG A 324 -11.84 9.16 21.10
CA ARG A 324 -12.00 7.79 21.60
C ARG A 324 -13.19 7.12 20.93
N LEU A 325 -12.99 5.89 20.50
CA LEU A 325 -14.05 5.04 19.98
C LEU A 325 -15.12 4.83 21.08
N PRO A 326 -16.40 5.16 20.83
CA PRO A 326 -17.43 5.03 21.85
C PRO A 326 -17.80 3.57 22.07
N ALA A 327 -18.50 3.29 23.18
CA ALA A 327 -18.98 1.96 23.52
C ALA A 327 -19.97 1.38 22.49
N THR A 328 -20.58 2.21 21.65
CA THR A 328 -21.47 1.77 20.57
C THR A 328 -21.34 2.70 19.38
N VAL A 329 -21.27 2.11 18.17
CA VAL A 329 -21.31 2.85 16.90
C VAL A 329 -22.40 2.24 16.03
N ILE A 330 -23.19 3.09 15.38
CA ILE A 330 -24.37 2.68 14.61
C ILE A 330 -24.15 2.95 13.13
N ASP A 331 -24.56 2.02 12.28
CA ASP A 331 -24.73 2.23 10.85
C ASP A 331 -26.02 3.02 10.59
N PRO A 332 -25.94 4.26 10.08
CA PRO A 332 -27.12 5.10 9.90
C PRO A 332 -28.05 4.60 8.80
N ILE A 333 -27.61 3.69 7.93
CA ILE A 333 -28.40 3.14 6.81
C ILE A 333 -29.15 1.89 7.25
N THR A 334 -28.48 0.97 7.95
CA THR A 334 -29.06 -0.33 8.32
C THR A 334 -29.60 -0.38 9.75
N GLY A 335 -29.25 0.60 10.60
CA GLY A 335 -29.51 0.57 12.03
C GLY A 335 -28.65 -0.44 12.81
N PHE A 336 -27.74 -1.15 12.13
CA PHE A 336 -26.85 -2.11 12.78
C PHE A 336 -25.92 -1.40 13.77
N SER A 337 -25.83 -1.91 14.99
CA SER A 337 -24.95 -1.37 16.03
C SER A 337 -23.81 -2.34 16.37
N VAL A 338 -22.58 -1.84 16.36
CA VAL A 338 -21.44 -2.56 16.94
C VAL A 338 -21.33 -2.18 18.41
N ASN A 339 -21.37 -3.18 19.30
CA ASN A 339 -21.17 -2.98 20.74
C ASN A 339 -19.70 -3.26 21.10
N LEU A 340 -19.08 -2.26 21.72
CA LEU A 340 -17.67 -2.21 22.09
C LEU A 340 -17.47 -1.99 23.59
N ALA A 341 -18.53 -2.04 24.39
CA ALA A 341 -18.54 -1.60 25.79
C ALA A 341 -17.47 -2.26 26.68
N SER A 342 -17.02 -3.47 26.35
CA SER A 342 -15.97 -4.19 27.09
C SER A 342 -14.62 -4.23 26.40
N ASN A 343 -14.51 -3.78 25.14
CA ASN A 343 -13.31 -4.00 24.33
C ASN A 343 -13.22 -3.12 23.07
N PRO A 344 -13.23 -1.78 23.18
CA PRO A 344 -13.07 -0.93 22.01
C PRO A 344 -11.67 -1.11 21.44
N VAL A 345 -11.57 -1.48 20.16
CA VAL A 345 -10.28 -1.64 19.50
C VAL A 345 -10.35 -1.26 18.02
N PHE A 346 -9.52 -0.30 17.67
CA PHE A 346 -9.08 -0.10 16.30
C PHE A 346 -8.15 -1.24 15.90
N HIS A 347 -8.49 -1.84 14.76
CA HIS A 347 -7.76 -2.96 14.20
C HIS A 347 -6.45 -2.42 13.60
N HIS A 348 -5.36 -2.60 14.34
CA HIS A 348 -4.03 -2.18 13.94
C HIS A 348 -3.30 -3.31 13.18
N TYR A 349 -3.95 -3.95 12.20
CA TYR A 349 -3.46 -5.15 11.49
C TYR A 349 -2.75 -6.15 12.42
N TRP A 350 -3.37 -6.41 13.58
CA TRP A 350 -2.86 -7.28 14.64
C TRP A 350 -1.40 -7.04 15.07
N SER A 351 -1.00 -5.76 15.20
CA SER A 351 0.31 -5.39 15.72
C SER A 351 1.50 -5.70 14.79
N GLN A 352 1.29 -6.01 13.51
CA GLN A 352 2.39 -6.23 12.56
C GLN A 352 2.99 -4.95 11.97
N VAL A 353 2.43 -3.79 12.32
CA VAL A 353 2.74 -2.51 11.67
C VAL A 353 3.97 -1.82 12.26
N SER A 354 4.39 -2.23 13.46
CA SER A 354 5.51 -1.64 14.22
C SER A 354 6.89 -1.90 13.64
N PHE A 355 7.05 -2.83 12.69
CA PHE A 355 8.35 -3.09 12.06
C PHE A 355 8.34 -2.84 10.56
N ARG A 356 7.28 -3.20 9.81
CA ARG A 356 7.30 -3.09 8.33
C ARG A 356 5.96 -2.75 7.68
N GLY A 357 4.94 -2.49 8.49
CA GLY A 357 3.62 -2.32 7.93
C GLY A 357 3.44 -0.94 7.27
N PRO A 358 2.43 -0.83 6.39
CA PRO A 358 2.08 0.43 5.74
C PRO A 358 1.66 1.50 6.76
N ASN A 359 1.75 2.75 6.34
CA ASN A 359 1.07 3.86 7.01
C ASN A 359 -0.41 3.91 6.58
N GLY A 360 -1.18 4.80 7.19
CA GLY A 360 -2.58 5.04 6.81
C GLY A 360 -3.59 4.17 7.55
N GLN A 361 -3.27 3.74 8.77
CA GLN A 361 -4.21 3.02 9.64
C GLN A 361 -5.39 3.91 10.07
N ALA A 362 -5.20 5.23 10.06
CA ALA A 362 -6.23 6.24 10.20
C ALA A 362 -6.27 7.10 8.93
N ALA A 363 -7.48 7.37 8.44
CA ALA A 363 -7.74 8.26 7.32
C ALA A 363 -8.29 9.60 7.81
N LEU A 364 -8.05 10.66 7.03
CA LEU A 364 -8.58 12.00 7.28
C LEU A 364 -9.10 12.61 5.98
N GLY A 365 -10.28 13.22 6.04
CA GLY A 365 -10.92 13.93 4.92
C GLY A 365 -11.85 15.04 5.41
N TYR A 366 -12.86 15.38 4.61
CA TYR A 366 -13.81 16.45 4.97
C TYR A 366 -15.20 16.19 4.41
N ASP A 367 -16.20 16.19 5.28
CA ASP A 367 -17.61 16.10 4.89
C ASP A 367 -18.04 17.47 4.33
N ILE A 368 -18.08 17.58 3.00
CA ILE A 368 -18.45 18.83 2.32
C ILE A 368 -19.91 19.24 2.56
N VAL A 369 -20.79 18.29 2.90
CA VAL A 369 -22.20 18.59 3.16
C VAL A 369 -22.34 19.27 4.51
N ARG A 370 -21.60 18.81 5.52
CA ARG A 370 -21.63 19.35 6.89
C ARG A 370 -20.54 20.36 7.19
N GLN A 371 -19.61 20.56 6.25
CA GLN A 371 -18.45 21.43 6.40
C GLN A 371 -17.59 21.07 7.63
N VAL A 372 -17.47 19.77 7.93
CA VAL A 372 -16.67 19.29 9.07
C VAL A 372 -15.61 18.27 8.63
N PRO A 373 -14.42 18.30 9.24
CA PRO A 373 -13.41 17.26 9.05
C PRO A 373 -13.91 15.90 9.51
N VAL A 374 -13.43 14.85 8.84
CA VAL A 374 -13.78 13.46 9.18
C VAL A 374 -12.53 12.62 9.30
N ALA A 375 -12.50 11.73 10.29
CA ALA A 375 -11.46 10.72 10.42
C ALA A 375 -12.07 9.33 10.49
N ALA A 376 -11.38 8.33 9.96
CA ALA A 376 -11.87 6.96 9.97
C ALA A 376 -10.75 5.95 10.22
N ALA A 377 -11.10 4.83 10.84
CA ALA A 377 -10.20 3.68 10.96
C ALA A 377 -11.00 2.38 10.99
N THR A 378 -10.32 1.30 10.60
CA THR A 378 -10.85 -0.05 10.76
C THR A 378 -10.80 -0.45 12.23
N GLY A 379 -11.91 -0.96 12.75
CA GLY A 379 -12.03 -1.51 14.10
C GLY A 379 -12.44 -2.97 14.07
N ARG A 380 -12.40 -3.62 15.24
CA ARG A 380 -12.81 -5.02 15.37
C ARG A 380 -13.58 -5.25 16.66
N SER A 381 -14.75 -5.88 16.52
CA SER A 381 -15.48 -6.49 17.63
C SER A 381 -15.14 -7.98 17.68
N ALA A 382 -14.95 -8.52 18.88
CA ALA A 382 -14.67 -9.94 19.05
C ALA A 382 -15.82 -10.83 18.57
N THR A 383 -17.06 -10.35 18.71
CA THR A 383 -18.28 -11.11 18.37
C THR A 383 -18.88 -10.70 17.03
N GLN A 384 -18.67 -9.45 16.59
CA GLN A 384 -19.30 -8.91 15.38
C GLN A 384 -18.31 -8.72 14.20
N GLY A 385 -17.02 -8.99 14.39
CA GLY A 385 -16.01 -8.92 13.34
C GLY A 385 -15.51 -7.50 13.06
N GLU A 386 -14.95 -7.29 11.86
CA GLU A 386 -14.36 -6.03 11.44
C GLU A 386 -15.40 -5.00 10.99
N PHE A 387 -15.10 -3.73 11.22
CA PHE A 387 -15.93 -2.59 10.82
C PHE A 387 -15.06 -1.38 10.49
N ILE A 388 -15.63 -0.37 9.83
CA ILE A 388 -15.00 0.94 9.64
C ILE A 388 -15.82 1.97 10.39
N ALA A 389 -15.22 2.56 11.42
CA ALA A 389 -15.83 3.64 12.18
C ALA A 389 -15.33 5.00 11.66
N VAL A 390 -16.25 5.94 11.54
CA VAL A 390 -16.02 7.30 11.06
C VAL A 390 -16.41 8.29 12.13
N ALA A 391 -15.49 9.16 12.51
CA ALA A 391 -15.67 10.27 13.43
C ALA A 391 -15.81 11.58 12.64
N ARG A 392 -16.93 12.30 12.81
CA ARG A 392 -17.06 13.70 12.37
C ARG A 392 -16.55 14.63 13.45
N LEU A 393 -15.59 15.48 13.10
CA LEU A 393 -14.78 16.28 14.02
C LEU A 393 -15.31 17.73 14.10
N GLY A 394 -16.49 17.92 14.69
CA GLY A 394 -17.03 19.25 14.97
C GLY A 394 -16.36 19.93 16.18
N ASP A 395 -16.93 21.04 16.65
CA ASP A 395 -16.42 21.81 17.81
C ASP A 395 -16.61 21.10 19.16
N GLY A 396 -17.51 20.12 19.21
CA GLY A 396 -17.75 19.26 20.37
C GLY A 396 -17.16 17.86 20.23
N PRO A 397 -17.64 16.90 21.06
CA PRO A 397 -17.30 15.49 20.92
C PRO A 397 -17.60 14.97 19.51
N ALA A 398 -16.76 14.10 18.97
CA ALA A 398 -16.99 13.56 17.64
C ALA A 398 -18.30 12.78 17.55
N GLN A 399 -19.00 12.95 16.42
CA GLN A 399 -20.15 12.11 16.06
C GLN A 399 -19.66 10.88 15.31
N TRP A 400 -20.02 9.69 15.80
CA TRP A 400 -19.55 8.42 15.25
C TRP A 400 -20.62 7.71 14.43
N ALA A 401 -20.20 7.13 13.31
CA ALA A 401 -21.04 6.28 12.46
C ALA A 401 -20.23 5.14 11.83
N LEU A 402 -20.90 4.06 11.44
CA LEU A 402 -20.28 2.99 10.66
C LEU A 402 -20.35 3.29 9.15
N ALA A 403 -19.20 3.23 8.47
CA ALA A 403 -19.16 3.21 7.01
C ALA A 403 -19.33 1.77 6.47
N ALA A 404 -18.75 0.79 7.16
CA ALA A 404 -18.78 -0.62 6.77
C ALA A 404 -18.77 -1.53 7.99
N HIS A 405 -19.34 -2.72 7.84
CA HIS A 405 -19.26 -3.80 8.83
C HIS A 405 -19.48 -5.15 8.13
N ILE A 406 -19.02 -6.25 8.76
CA ILE A 406 -19.34 -7.60 8.29
C ILE A 406 -20.86 -7.77 8.18
N GLY A 407 -21.30 -8.35 7.07
CA GLY A 407 -22.71 -8.57 6.76
C GLY A 407 -23.43 -7.36 6.16
N LYS A 408 -22.79 -6.19 6.05
CA LYS A 408 -23.41 -5.03 5.41
C LYS A 408 -23.71 -5.34 3.93
N PRO A 409 -24.95 -5.09 3.44
CA PRO A 409 -25.29 -5.29 2.05
C PRO A 409 -24.64 -4.22 1.16
N ILE A 410 -24.15 -4.63 0.00
CA ILE A 410 -23.69 -3.77 -1.09
C ILE A 410 -24.85 -3.63 -2.05
N LEU A 411 -25.33 -2.39 -2.24
CA LEU A 411 -26.56 -2.11 -2.99
C LEU A 411 -26.27 -1.74 -4.45
N ASN A 412 -27.21 -2.12 -5.34
CA ASN A 412 -27.25 -1.65 -6.72
C ASN A 412 -27.94 -0.29 -6.86
N GLY A 413 -27.29 0.76 -6.35
CA GLY A 413 -27.87 2.11 -6.22
C GLY A 413 -28.26 2.42 -4.78
N SER A 414 -28.59 3.69 -4.51
CA SER A 414 -28.79 4.22 -3.15
C SER A 414 -29.86 3.50 -2.33
N ASN A 415 -30.87 2.94 -3.01
CA ASN A 415 -31.92 2.10 -2.42
C ASN A 415 -32.11 0.78 -3.21
N GLY A 416 -31.06 0.33 -3.89
CA GLY A 416 -31.11 -0.81 -4.79
C GLY A 416 -31.18 -2.16 -4.08
N THR A 417 -31.40 -3.22 -4.86
CA THR A 417 -31.28 -4.58 -4.34
C THR A 417 -29.82 -4.89 -3.95
N PRO A 418 -29.60 -5.69 -2.89
CA PRO A 418 -28.26 -6.16 -2.56
C PRO A 418 -27.66 -7.01 -3.69
N ILE A 419 -26.46 -6.67 -4.14
CA ILE A 419 -25.68 -7.44 -5.15
C ILE A 419 -24.59 -8.30 -4.51
N ALA A 420 -24.20 -7.95 -3.29
CA ALA A 420 -23.25 -8.69 -2.47
C ALA A 420 -23.40 -8.30 -1.00
N THR A 421 -22.75 -9.03 -0.12
CA THR A 421 -22.59 -8.68 1.29
C THR A 421 -21.11 -8.68 1.64
N ILE A 422 -20.71 -7.82 2.58
CA ILE A 422 -19.34 -7.83 3.12
C ILE A 422 -19.16 -9.14 3.90
N ALA A 423 -18.20 -9.95 3.46
CA ALA A 423 -17.96 -11.28 3.98
C ALA A 423 -16.90 -11.28 5.09
N ALA A 424 -17.12 -12.09 6.12
CA ALA A 424 -16.07 -12.40 7.07
C ALA A 424 -15.05 -13.34 6.41
N ARG A 425 -13.84 -12.86 6.17
CA ARG A 425 -12.71 -13.67 5.69
C ARG A 425 -11.49 -13.42 6.56
N THR A 426 -10.66 -14.44 6.71
CA THR A 426 -9.35 -14.35 7.35
C THR A 426 -8.25 -14.25 6.29
N PRO A 427 -7.13 -13.58 6.58
CA PRO A 427 -6.83 -12.85 7.81
C PRO A 427 -7.59 -11.52 7.96
N VAL A 428 -7.89 -10.83 6.86
CA VAL A 428 -8.50 -9.48 6.89
C VAL A 428 -9.73 -9.46 5.99
N ALA A 429 -10.83 -8.89 6.48
CA ALA A 429 -12.08 -8.73 5.72
C ALA A 429 -12.21 -7.33 5.11
N LEU A 430 -11.65 -6.30 5.78
CA LEU A 430 -11.68 -4.90 5.37
C LEU A 430 -10.27 -4.30 5.33
N SER A 431 -9.91 -3.61 4.26
CA SER A 431 -8.71 -2.77 4.25
C SER A 431 -8.87 -1.56 5.19
N SER A 432 -7.77 -0.86 5.46
CA SER A 432 -7.82 0.50 6.01
C SER A 432 -8.63 1.40 5.07
N PRO A 433 -9.41 2.35 5.62
CA PRO A 433 -10.13 3.31 4.81
C PRO A 433 -9.18 4.36 4.22
N ALA A 434 -9.62 4.99 3.14
CA ALA A 434 -9.18 6.30 2.69
C ALA A 434 -10.40 7.23 2.64
N ILE A 435 -10.18 8.54 2.77
CA ILE A 435 -11.24 9.54 2.64
C ILE A 435 -10.78 10.60 1.66
N ASP A 436 -11.64 10.99 0.72
CA ASP A 436 -11.36 12.09 -0.19
C ASP A 436 -11.70 13.46 0.44
N ASP A 437 -11.58 14.52 -0.37
CA ASP A 437 -11.90 15.89 0.01
C ASP A 437 -13.40 16.20 0.12
N GLN A 438 -14.26 15.28 -0.33
CA GLN A 438 -15.72 15.37 -0.25
C GLN A 438 -16.32 14.55 0.90
N GLY A 439 -15.51 13.69 1.52
CA GLY A 439 -15.90 12.86 2.66
C GLY A 439 -16.36 11.46 2.27
N ASN A 440 -16.13 11.04 1.02
CA ASN A 440 -16.39 9.68 0.57
C ASN A 440 -15.36 8.73 1.19
N VAL A 441 -15.83 7.61 1.74
CA VAL A 441 -14.97 6.61 2.38
C VAL A 441 -14.72 5.46 1.41
N TYR A 442 -13.45 5.23 1.07
CA TYR A 442 -13.00 4.18 0.17
C TYR A 442 -12.30 3.06 0.94
N PHE A 443 -12.59 1.81 0.59
CA PHE A 443 -11.94 0.63 1.15
C PHE A 443 -12.13 -0.58 0.22
N VAL A 444 -11.29 -1.60 0.41
CA VAL A 444 -11.42 -2.91 -0.23
C VAL A 444 -12.01 -3.88 0.77
N ALA A 445 -12.96 -4.69 0.32
CA ALA A 445 -13.61 -5.69 1.14
C ALA A 445 -13.72 -7.04 0.43
N ASN A 446 -13.68 -8.11 1.21
CA ASN A 446 -14.12 -9.41 0.75
C ASN A 446 -15.66 -9.45 0.70
N THR A 447 -16.22 -10.06 -0.35
CA THR A 447 -17.67 -10.05 -0.57
C THR A 447 -18.20 -11.42 -0.94
N ASP A 448 -19.37 -11.78 -0.42
CA ASP A 448 -20.16 -12.91 -0.89
C ASP A 448 -21.27 -12.37 -1.81
N ARG A 449 -21.32 -12.86 -3.05
CA ARG A 449 -22.33 -12.40 -4.02
C ARG A 449 -23.70 -12.99 -3.70
N VAL A 450 -24.74 -12.16 -3.82
CA VAL A 450 -26.12 -12.60 -3.63
C VAL A 450 -26.67 -13.12 -4.96
N GLY A 451 -26.86 -14.45 -5.08
CA GLY A 451 -27.58 -15.09 -6.21
C GLY A 451 -26.82 -15.18 -7.54
N ALA A 452 -26.81 -16.37 -8.15
CA ALA A 452 -26.16 -16.64 -9.43
C ALA A 452 -27.01 -16.17 -10.62
N GLY A 453 -26.47 -15.28 -11.45
CA GLY A 453 -27.12 -14.84 -12.70
C GLY A 453 -26.40 -13.70 -13.40
N GLY A 454 -25.22 -13.97 -13.97
CA GLY A 454 -24.68 -13.18 -15.09
C GLY A 454 -24.12 -11.78 -14.77
N CYS A 455 -22.90 -11.72 -14.25
CA CYS A 455 -21.98 -10.65 -14.65
C CYS A 455 -21.03 -11.27 -15.68
N GLY A 456 -21.45 -11.22 -16.94
CA GLY A 456 -20.84 -11.96 -18.04
C GLY A 456 -19.53 -11.36 -18.50
N VAL A 457 -18.40 -11.81 -17.94
CA VAL A 457 -17.10 -11.83 -18.65
C VAL A 457 -16.23 -13.02 -18.18
N ALA A 458 -16.35 -13.49 -16.93
CA ALA A 458 -15.41 -14.48 -16.39
C ALA A 458 -15.88 -15.96 -16.43
N ASP A 459 -17.17 -16.25 -16.48
CA ASP A 459 -17.68 -17.61 -16.25
C ASP A 459 -17.89 -18.46 -17.53
N GLN A 460 -17.87 -17.84 -18.72
CA GLN A 460 -17.98 -18.58 -19.98
C GLN A 460 -16.75 -19.46 -20.25
N GLY A 461 -15.56 -19.05 -19.81
CA GLY A 461 -14.32 -19.82 -19.97
C GLY A 461 -14.26 -21.10 -19.11
N ARG A 462 -14.91 -21.10 -17.93
CA ARG A 462 -14.96 -22.29 -17.06
C ARG A 462 -16.04 -23.29 -17.51
N GLN A 463 -17.18 -22.81 -18.00
CA GLN A 463 -18.23 -23.71 -18.48
C GLN A 463 -17.90 -24.35 -19.84
N GLN A 464 -17.19 -23.66 -20.74
CA GLN A 464 -16.73 -24.27 -21.99
C GLN A 464 -15.71 -25.40 -21.77
N ARG A 465 -14.77 -25.26 -20.82
CA ARG A 465 -13.80 -26.33 -20.52
C ARG A 465 -14.45 -27.59 -19.95
N ARG A 466 -15.50 -27.45 -19.12
CA ARG A 466 -16.24 -28.62 -18.60
C ARG A 466 -17.09 -29.33 -19.66
N ARG A 467 -17.57 -28.63 -20.69
CA ARG A 467 -18.32 -29.26 -21.80
C ARG A 467 -17.43 -29.97 -22.81
N VAL A 468 -16.20 -29.52 -23.04
CA VAL A 468 -15.27 -30.18 -23.97
C VAL A 468 -14.69 -31.47 -23.37
N GLN A 469 -14.51 -31.54 -22.05
CA GLN A 469 -13.93 -32.71 -21.40
C GLN A 469 -14.93 -33.86 -21.16
N ALA A 470 -16.23 -33.63 -21.37
CA ALA A 470 -17.30 -34.63 -21.21
C ALA A 470 -17.80 -35.23 -22.54
N ARG A 471 -17.19 -34.89 -23.68
CA ARG A 471 -17.58 -35.39 -25.03
C ARG A 471 -16.43 -36.05 -25.80
N GLY A 472 -15.45 -36.60 -25.10
CA GLY A 472 -14.31 -37.28 -25.70
C GLY A 472 -14.25 -38.76 -25.33
N ASP A 473 -15.28 -39.54 -25.67
CA ASP A 473 -15.12 -40.99 -25.78
C ASP A 473 -14.41 -41.30 -27.10
N PRO A 474 -13.24 -41.95 -27.11
CA PRO A 474 -12.64 -42.42 -28.35
C PRO A 474 -13.30 -43.74 -28.80
N PRO A 475 -13.48 -43.95 -30.11
CA PRO A 475 -14.07 -45.20 -30.61
C PRO A 475 -13.08 -46.36 -30.53
N ARG A 476 -13.62 -47.53 -30.17
CA ARG A 476 -12.96 -48.85 -30.21
C ARG A 476 -12.55 -49.22 -31.65
N ARG A 477 -11.29 -49.65 -31.84
CA ARG A 477 -10.82 -50.66 -32.82
C ARG A 477 -9.56 -51.31 -32.22
N ALA A 478 -9.63 -52.59 -31.82
CA ALA A 478 -9.38 -53.80 -32.61
C ALA A 478 -7.88 -54.08 -32.81
N ASP A 479 -7.39 -55.01 -31.98
CA ASP A 479 -6.34 -56.04 -32.13
C ASP A 479 -5.21 -55.85 -33.15
N LEU A 480 -3.97 -55.97 -32.65
CA LEU A 480 -2.92 -56.84 -33.22
C LEU A 480 -1.75 -57.05 -32.21
N HIS A 481 -1.76 -58.26 -31.64
CA HIS A 481 -0.70 -59.17 -31.17
C HIS A 481 0.82 -58.80 -31.04
N ARG A 482 1.39 -59.46 -30.00
CA ARG A 482 2.79 -59.84 -29.66
C ARG A 482 3.61 -58.77 -28.93
N GLY A 483 4.30 -59.04 -27.81
CA GLY A 483 4.60 -60.27 -27.09
C GLY A 483 5.66 -59.97 -26.01
N GLU A 484 5.55 -60.65 -24.86
CA GLU A 484 6.61 -61.06 -23.93
C GLU A 484 7.71 -60.06 -23.50
N LEU A 485 7.75 -59.74 -22.20
CA LEU A 485 8.81 -60.25 -21.32
C LEU A 485 8.49 -60.04 -19.84
N ARG A 486 8.84 -61.07 -19.08
CA ARG A 486 8.55 -61.39 -17.69
C ARG A 486 9.59 -60.81 -16.73
N ASP A 487 9.14 -60.61 -15.50
CA ASP A 487 9.81 -60.85 -14.21
C ASP A 487 11.17 -60.20 -13.92
N ALA A 488 11.23 -59.42 -12.82
CA ALA A 488 12.03 -59.80 -11.64
C ALA A 488 11.82 -58.86 -10.43
N LEU A 489 11.50 -59.49 -9.29
CA LEU A 489 11.89 -59.28 -7.88
C LEU A 489 11.97 -57.87 -7.26
N HIS A 490 11.20 -57.57 -6.20
CA HIS A 490 11.31 -57.95 -4.76
C HIS A 490 12.30 -57.09 -3.91
N ASP A 491 11.70 -56.44 -2.90
CA ASP A 491 12.16 -56.09 -1.54
C ASP A 491 13.44 -55.26 -1.28
N HIS A 492 13.28 -54.10 -0.62
CA HIS A 492 13.67 -53.94 0.80
C HIS A 492 13.19 -52.63 1.47
N PHE A 493 12.57 -52.82 2.66
CA PHE A 493 12.39 -51.99 3.87
C PHE A 493 13.06 -50.60 3.95
N ALA A 494 12.35 -49.51 4.26
CA ALA A 494 11.80 -49.06 5.57
C ALA A 494 12.81 -48.34 6.50
N GLY A 495 12.40 -47.15 6.98
CA GLY A 495 12.53 -46.78 8.40
C GLY A 495 13.46 -45.61 8.81
N ALA A 496 12.92 -44.81 9.75
CA ALA A 496 13.56 -43.81 10.63
C ALA A 496 13.91 -42.44 10.01
N GLY A 497 13.76 -41.30 10.67
CA GLY A 497 13.44 -40.99 12.06
C GLY A 497 13.80 -39.51 12.33
N ARG A 498 13.13 -38.91 13.32
CA ARG A 498 13.22 -37.53 13.85
C ARG A 498 14.59 -36.83 13.78
N LEU A 499 14.54 -35.53 13.51
CA LEU A 499 14.90 -34.46 14.46
C LEU A 499 13.90 -33.30 14.32
#